data_AF-A0A4U1ICW9-F1
#
_entry.id   AF-A0A4U1ICW9-F1
#
_cell.length_a   1.000
_cell.length_b   1.000
_cell.length_c   1.000
_cell.angle_alpha   90.00
_cell.angle_beta   90.00
_cell.angle_gamma   90.00
#
_symmetry.space_group_name_H-M   'P 1'
#
loop_
_entity.id
_entity.type
_entity.pdbx_description
1 polymer ?
#
loop_
_entity_poly.entity_id
_entity_poly.type
_entity_poly.pdbx_seq_one_letter_code
_entity_poly.pdbx_strand_id
1 'polypeptide(L)'
;MTDDERGCTLVFGPHHARLYPPDVVRVFWSGTMTAEDIETLYTWTDEILPARVRHFVIADMSRLQTMTAAARKSAATDPRAQRVAGFAVLGANFHMRVLMGMFVKALGLFYRGWTFRMEFFERDADALAWFDAERAERAPTSE
;
A
#
# COMPACT_ATOMS: atom_id res chain seq x y z
N MET A 1 2.69 26.90 4.55
CA MET A 1 3.16 25.53 4.84
C MET A 1 3.01 25.33 6.34
N THR A 2 1.81 24.92 6.75
CA THR A 2 1.37 24.81 8.15
C THR A 2 1.88 23.51 8.76
N ASP A 3 2.06 23.49 10.08
CA ASP A 3 2.62 22.38 10.85
C ASP A 3 1.87 21.04 10.65
N ASP A 4 0.59 21.12 10.26
CA ASP A 4 -0.32 20.00 9.95
C ASP A 4 0.11 19.18 8.69
N GLU A 5 0.84 19.80 7.76
CA GLU A 5 1.31 19.12 6.54
C GLU A 5 2.52 18.20 6.80
N ARG A 6 3.25 18.40 7.91
CA ARG A 6 4.48 17.66 8.22
C ARG A 6 4.23 16.25 8.75
N GLY A 7 3.13 16.03 9.48
CA GLY A 7 2.76 14.70 9.99
C GLY A 7 2.25 13.75 8.90
N CYS A 8 1.75 14.30 7.79
CA CYS A 8 1.18 13.52 6.70
C CYS A 8 2.19 13.04 5.66
N THR A 9 3.49 13.31 5.81
CA THR A 9 4.51 12.92 4.83
C THR A 9 5.67 12.18 5.51
N LEU A 10 6.16 11.13 4.87
CA LEU A 10 7.32 10.35 5.26
C LEU A 10 8.33 10.32 4.11
N VAL A 11 9.60 10.51 4.41
CA VAL A 11 10.73 10.25 3.50
C VAL A 11 11.60 9.20 4.15
N PHE A 12 11.93 8.13 3.41
CA PHE A 12 12.65 6.98 3.94
C PHE A 12 13.49 6.38 2.82
N GLY A 13 14.82 6.45 2.99
CA GLY A 13 15.74 6.19 1.88
C GLY A 13 15.42 7.04 0.64
N PRO A 14 15.33 6.45 -0.56
CA PRO A 14 14.93 7.13 -1.79
C PRO A 14 13.40 7.18 -2.00
N HIS A 15 12.61 6.73 -1.02
CA HIS A 15 11.16 6.63 -1.09
C HIS A 15 10.49 7.80 -0.36
N HIS A 16 9.25 8.05 -0.72
CA HIS A 16 8.41 8.93 0.09
C HIS A 16 6.97 8.44 0.11
N ALA A 17 6.29 8.66 1.22
CA ALA A 17 4.87 8.39 1.39
C ALA A 17 4.15 9.65 1.84
N ARG A 18 2.88 9.75 1.47
CA ARG A 18 1.99 10.81 1.92
C ARG A 18 0.62 10.26 2.24
N LEU A 19 0.10 10.62 3.40
CA LEU A 19 -1.28 10.39 3.77
C LEU A 19 -2.14 11.50 3.18
N TYR A 20 -3.20 11.09 2.50
CA TYR A 20 -4.31 11.91 2.06
C TYR A 20 -5.50 11.52 2.93
N PRO A 21 -5.89 12.38 3.88
CA PRO A 21 -7.01 12.09 4.75
C PRO A 21 -8.28 11.72 3.96
N PRO A 22 -9.09 10.78 4.47
CA PRO A 22 -8.97 10.17 5.80
C PRO A 22 -8.06 8.93 5.86
N ASP A 23 -7.81 8.25 4.74
CA ASP A 23 -7.33 6.86 4.78
C ASP A 23 -6.55 6.42 3.52
N VAL A 24 -6.12 7.34 2.65
CA VAL A 24 -5.36 7.00 1.44
C VAL A 24 -3.89 7.31 1.63
N VAL A 25 -3.05 6.28 1.63
CA VAL A 25 -1.59 6.43 1.66
C VAL A 25 -1.05 6.30 0.24
N ARG A 26 -0.44 7.36 -0.28
CA ARG A 26 0.30 7.31 -1.55
C ARG A 26 1.77 7.10 -1.27
N VAL A 27 2.38 6.10 -1.88
CA VAL A 27 3.80 5.78 -1.72
C VAL A 27 4.47 5.80 -3.07
N PHE A 28 5.59 6.51 -3.16
CA PHE A 28 6.46 6.53 -4.32
C PHE A 28 7.71 5.70 -4.05
N TRP A 29 7.87 4.64 -4.83
CA TRP A 29 8.99 3.72 -4.73
C TRP A 29 10.03 4.00 -5.81
N SER A 30 11.29 4.03 -5.42
CA SER A 30 12.41 4.41 -6.29
C SER A 30 13.65 3.60 -5.95
N GLY A 31 14.27 2.94 -6.93
CA GLY A 31 15.46 2.10 -6.71
C GLY A 31 15.10 0.73 -6.11
N THR A 32 15.75 0.36 -5.02
CA THR A 32 15.59 -0.95 -4.38
C THR A 32 14.79 -0.83 -3.10
N MET A 33 13.73 -1.62 -2.97
CA MET A 33 12.95 -1.73 -1.75
C MET A 33 13.51 -2.83 -0.82
N THR A 34 13.79 -2.46 0.42
CA THR A 34 14.34 -3.31 1.48
C THR A 34 13.30 -3.66 2.55
N ALA A 35 13.64 -4.57 3.46
CA ALA A 35 12.76 -4.90 4.59
C ALA A 35 12.65 -3.74 5.59
N GLU A 36 13.70 -2.94 5.73
CA GLU A 36 13.71 -1.74 6.58
C GLU A 36 12.75 -0.68 6.05
N ASP A 37 12.66 -0.53 4.73
CA ASP A 37 11.71 0.39 4.09
C ASP A 37 10.25 -0.01 4.38
N ILE A 38 9.95 -1.32 4.37
CA ILE A 38 8.62 -1.85 4.71
C ILE A 38 8.30 -1.58 6.19
N GLU A 39 9.24 -1.85 7.09
CA GLU A 39 9.07 -1.62 8.52
C GLU A 39 8.82 -0.13 8.82
N THR A 40 9.59 0.74 8.18
CA THR A 40 9.49 2.19 8.35
C THR A 40 8.13 2.69 7.85
N LEU A 41 7.68 2.22 6.70
CA LEU A 41 6.35 2.57 6.18
C LEU A 41 5.24 2.09 7.12
N TYR A 42 5.30 0.84 7.59
CA TYR A 42 4.28 0.31 8.50
C TYR A 42 4.23 1.06 9.83
N THR A 43 5.39 1.29 10.45
CA THR A 43 5.49 2.06 11.69
C THR A 43 4.87 3.45 11.53
N TRP A 44 5.23 4.15 10.47
CA TRP A 44 4.65 5.47 10.19
C TRP A 44 3.13 5.40 9.95
N THR A 45 2.63 4.40 9.23
CA THR A 45 1.17 4.26 9.07
C THR A 45 0.44 3.97 10.39
N ASP A 46 1.05 3.22 11.30
CA ASP A 46 0.48 2.94 12.63
C ASP A 46 0.44 4.21 13.52
N GLU A 47 1.42 5.09 13.39
CA GLU A 47 1.50 6.35 14.13
C GLU A 47 0.45 7.37 13.67
N ILE A 48 0.19 7.46 12.37
CA ILE A 48 -0.68 8.50 11.80
C ILE A 48 -2.14 8.03 11.62
N LEU A 49 -2.39 6.72 11.51
CA LEU A 49 -3.74 6.16 11.34
C LEU A 49 -4.17 5.40 12.60
N PRO A 50 -5.37 5.68 13.15
CA PRO A 50 -5.88 4.93 14.31
C PRO A 50 -5.89 3.43 14.04
N ALA A 51 -5.49 2.61 15.01
CA ALA A 51 -5.32 1.15 14.86
C ALA A 51 -6.51 0.41 14.22
N ARG A 52 -7.74 0.88 14.46
CA ARG A 52 -8.98 0.31 13.90
C ARG A 52 -9.27 0.70 12.44
N VAL A 53 -8.57 1.70 11.91
CA VAL A 53 -8.75 2.20 10.54
C VAL A 53 -7.96 1.31 9.60
N ARG A 54 -8.69 0.72 8.65
CA ARG A 54 -8.10 0.15 7.44
C ARG A 54 -7.87 1.28 6.44
N HIS A 55 -6.82 1.17 5.64
CA HIS A 55 -6.41 2.22 4.72
C HIS A 55 -6.17 1.69 3.32
N PHE A 56 -6.22 2.56 2.34
CA PHE A 56 -5.94 2.23 0.95
C PHE A 56 -4.54 2.71 0.59
N VAL A 57 -3.86 1.97 -0.29
CA VAL A 57 -2.49 2.31 -0.71
C VAL A 57 -2.44 2.51 -2.21
N ILE A 58 -1.95 3.67 -2.63
CA ILE A 58 -1.54 3.93 -4.01
C ILE A 58 -0.02 3.81 -4.07
N ALA A 59 0.50 2.77 -4.71
CA ALA A 59 1.92 2.55 -4.90
C ALA A 59 2.36 2.93 -6.31
N ASP A 60 3.06 4.06 -6.44
CA ASP A 60 3.78 4.40 -7.66
C ASP A 60 5.10 3.63 -7.68
N MET A 61 5.19 2.69 -8.62
CA MET A 61 6.32 1.81 -8.84
C MET A 61 7.08 2.14 -10.13
N SER A 62 6.82 3.31 -10.74
CA SER A 62 7.43 3.74 -12.00
C SER A 62 8.96 3.80 -11.98
N ARG A 63 9.54 4.02 -10.79
CA ARG A 63 11.00 4.05 -10.57
C ARG A 63 11.51 2.92 -9.71
N LEU A 64 10.67 1.95 -9.37
CA LEU A 64 11.12 0.77 -8.64
C LEU A 64 11.87 -0.17 -9.58
N GLN A 65 13.09 -0.52 -9.19
CA GLN A 65 13.95 -1.43 -9.95
C GLN A 65 13.80 -2.86 -9.45
N THR A 66 13.78 -3.06 -8.12
CA THR A 66 13.70 -4.39 -7.52
C THR A 66 13.20 -4.34 -6.08
N MET A 67 12.73 -5.48 -5.58
CA MET A 67 12.42 -5.72 -4.18
C MET A 67 13.35 -6.82 -3.68
N THR A 68 13.97 -6.61 -2.53
CA THR A 68 14.77 -7.67 -1.91
C THR A 68 13.87 -8.85 -1.48
N ALA A 69 14.44 -10.04 -1.36
CA ALA A 69 13.69 -11.20 -0.85
C ALA A 69 13.18 -10.97 0.59
N ALA A 70 13.98 -10.27 1.41
CA ALA A 70 13.61 -9.88 2.77
C ALA A 70 12.43 -8.90 2.77
N ALA A 71 12.41 -7.90 1.88
CA ALA A 71 11.28 -6.96 1.73
C ALA A 71 9.98 -7.70 1.41
N ARG A 72 10.01 -8.60 0.41
CA ARG A 72 8.85 -9.43 0.07
C ARG A 72 8.41 -10.26 1.26
N LYS A 73 9.33 -10.92 1.97
CA LYS A 73 8.97 -11.72 3.14
C LYS A 73 8.32 -10.86 4.23
N SER A 74 8.92 -9.72 4.57
CA SER A 74 8.40 -8.78 5.57
C SER A 74 6.97 -8.34 5.21
N ALA A 75 6.77 -7.82 3.99
CA ALA A 75 5.44 -7.42 3.53
C ALA A 75 4.43 -8.59 3.47
N ALA A 76 4.91 -9.83 3.24
CA ALA A 76 4.05 -11.01 3.18
C ALA A 76 3.66 -11.59 4.54
N THR A 77 4.45 -11.37 5.59
CA THR A 77 4.27 -12.06 6.87
C THR A 77 3.86 -11.11 8.00
N ASP A 78 3.99 -9.80 7.79
CA ASP A 78 3.61 -8.82 8.79
C ASP A 78 2.08 -8.69 8.92
N PRO A 79 1.51 -8.85 10.13
CA PRO A 79 0.07 -8.70 10.34
C PRO A 79 -0.48 -7.31 9.96
N ARG A 80 0.35 -6.25 9.99
CA ARG A 80 -0.06 -4.88 9.61
C ARG A 80 -0.47 -4.80 8.15
N ALA A 81 0.01 -5.71 7.29
CA ALA A 81 -0.45 -5.82 5.92
C ALA A 81 -1.98 -6.02 5.84
N GLN A 82 -2.60 -6.70 6.82
CA GLN A 82 -4.05 -6.93 6.86
C GLN A 82 -4.88 -5.64 7.01
N ARG A 83 -4.28 -4.57 7.51
CA ARG A 83 -4.92 -3.25 7.62
C ARG A 83 -5.10 -2.57 6.26
N VAL A 84 -4.42 -3.05 5.22
CA VAL A 84 -4.62 -2.56 3.86
C VAL A 84 -5.97 -3.04 3.32
N ALA A 85 -6.86 -2.10 3.01
CA ALA A 85 -8.18 -2.34 2.44
C ALA A 85 -8.09 -2.65 0.94
N GLY A 86 -7.24 -1.92 0.22
CA GLY A 86 -6.97 -2.12 -1.20
C GLY A 86 -5.61 -1.51 -1.60
N PHE A 87 -5.00 -2.07 -2.64
CA PHE A 87 -3.66 -1.70 -3.09
C PHE A 87 -3.65 -1.41 -4.59
N ALA A 88 -3.61 -0.14 -4.96
CA ALA A 88 -3.51 0.29 -6.35
C ALA A 88 -2.03 0.42 -6.74
N VAL A 89 -1.64 -0.19 -7.85
CA VAL A 89 -0.28 -0.12 -8.38
C VAL A 89 -0.24 0.74 -9.64
N LEU A 90 0.64 1.73 -9.68
CA LEU A 90 0.88 2.57 -10.85
C LEU A 90 2.30 2.42 -11.38
N GLY A 91 2.44 2.56 -12.69
CA GLY A 91 3.75 2.66 -13.36
C GLY A 91 4.64 1.40 -13.27
N ALA A 92 4.15 0.31 -12.67
CA ALA A 92 4.93 -0.92 -12.56
C ALA A 92 5.27 -1.47 -13.95
N ASN A 93 6.57 -1.72 -14.19
CA ASN A 93 7.01 -2.45 -15.38
C ASN A 93 6.49 -3.90 -15.37
N PHE A 94 6.53 -4.57 -16.52
CA PHE A 94 6.00 -5.94 -16.68
C PHE A 94 6.52 -6.92 -15.61
N HIS A 95 7.83 -6.89 -15.33
CA HIS A 95 8.44 -7.73 -14.32
C HIS A 95 7.84 -7.48 -12.93
N MET A 96 7.70 -6.22 -12.51
CA MET A 96 7.07 -5.91 -11.21
C MET A 96 5.59 -6.29 -11.18
N ARG A 97 4.85 -6.16 -12.28
CA ARG A 97 3.45 -6.61 -12.34
C ARG A 97 3.33 -8.12 -12.13
N VAL A 98 4.21 -8.91 -12.76
CA VAL A 98 4.27 -10.37 -12.56
C VAL A 98 4.62 -10.71 -11.12
N LEU A 99 5.66 -10.08 -10.57
CA LEU A 99 6.13 -10.32 -9.21
C LEU A 99 5.06 -9.98 -8.17
N MET A 100 4.40 -8.82 -8.30
CA MET A 100 3.30 -8.41 -7.42
C MET A 100 2.08 -9.33 -7.55
N GLY A 101 1.73 -9.75 -8.77
CA GLY A 101 0.65 -10.72 -8.97
C GLY A 101 0.91 -12.06 -8.28
N MET A 102 2.15 -12.56 -8.31
CA MET A 102 2.55 -13.76 -7.57
C MET A 102 2.52 -13.54 -6.06
N PHE A 103 2.99 -12.37 -5.61
CA PHE A 103 3.00 -11.99 -4.21
C PHE A 103 1.59 -11.99 -3.61
N VAL A 104 0.60 -11.40 -4.29
CA VAL A 104 -0.80 -11.40 -3.83
C VAL A 104 -1.39 -12.80 -3.75
N LYS A 105 -1.10 -13.67 -4.73
CA LYS A 105 -1.52 -15.07 -4.67
C LYS A 105 -0.92 -15.78 -3.46
N ALA A 106 0.35 -15.52 -3.15
CA ALA A 106 1.01 -16.09 -1.96
C ALA A 106 0.36 -15.58 -0.67
N LEU A 107 0.03 -14.29 -0.58
CA LEU A 107 -0.68 -13.73 0.57
C LEU A 107 -2.03 -14.41 0.84
N GLY A 108 -2.81 -14.66 -0.21
CA GLY A 108 -4.08 -15.39 -0.11
C GLY A 108 -3.94 -16.83 0.40
N LEU A 109 -2.77 -17.46 0.23
CA LEU A 109 -2.49 -18.79 0.78
C LEU A 109 -2.17 -18.74 2.27
N PHE A 110 -1.43 -17.73 2.74
CA PHE A 110 -1.01 -17.60 4.14
C PHE A 110 -2.11 -17.08 5.06
N TYR A 111 -2.97 -16.20 4.57
CA TYR A 111 -4.01 -15.55 5.37
C TYR A 111 -5.40 -15.96 4.87
N ARG A 112 -5.85 -17.12 5.32
CA ARG A 112 -7.20 -17.63 4.99
C ARG A 112 -8.26 -16.61 5.40
N GLY A 113 -9.11 -16.20 4.45
CA GLY A 113 -10.17 -15.22 4.66
C GLY A 113 -9.74 -13.75 4.52
N TRP A 114 -8.46 -13.46 4.30
CA TRP A 114 -8.00 -12.10 4.03
C TRP A 114 -8.22 -11.72 2.57
N THR A 115 -9.12 -10.77 2.32
CA THR A 115 -9.40 -10.23 0.99
C THR A 115 -8.44 -9.07 0.66
N PHE A 116 -7.16 -9.38 0.45
CA PHE A 116 -6.24 -8.42 -0.14
C PHE A 116 -6.60 -8.23 -1.62
N ARG A 117 -7.07 -7.03 -1.98
CA ARG A 117 -7.36 -6.69 -3.37
C ARG A 117 -6.29 -5.73 -3.88
N MET A 118 -5.68 -6.11 -4.99
CA MET A 118 -4.68 -5.34 -5.67
C MET A 118 -5.04 -5.24 -7.13
N GLU A 119 -4.98 -4.03 -7.66
CA GLU A 119 -5.23 -3.76 -9.07
C GLU A 119 -4.17 -2.81 -9.63
N PHE A 120 -3.97 -2.88 -10.94
CA PHE A 120 -3.00 -2.05 -11.65
C PHE A 120 -3.72 -0.95 -12.41
N PHE A 121 -3.23 0.28 -12.26
CA PHE A 121 -3.81 1.46 -12.88
C PHE A 121 -2.75 2.26 -13.64
N GLU A 122 -3.20 3.02 -14.64
CA GLU A 122 -2.35 3.98 -15.35
C GLU A 122 -2.42 5.37 -14.72
N ARG A 123 -3.55 5.71 -14.08
CA ARG A 123 -3.82 7.05 -13.54
C ARG A 123 -4.33 6.97 -12.11
N ASP A 124 -3.93 7.95 -11.30
CA ASP A 124 -4.37 8.07 -9.89
C ASP A 124 -5.90 8.19 -9.78
N ALA A 125 -6.54 8.91 -10.70
CA ALA A 125 -7.99 9.11 -10.68
C ALA A 125 -8.77 7.78 -10.78
N ASP A 126 -8.29 6.84 -11.60
CA ASP A 126 -8.94 5.54 -11.78
C ASP A 126 -8.76 4.66 -10.52
N ALA A 127 -7.59 4.74 -9.89
CA ALA A 127 -7.31 4.06 -8.63
C ALA A 127 -8.20 4.58 -7.48
N LEU A 128 -8.39 5.90 -7.40
CA LEU A 128 -9.26 6.52 -6.40
C LEU A 128 -10.73 6.14 -6.61
N ALA A 129 -11.22 6.19 -7.85
CA ALA A 129 -12.57 5.75 -8.18
C ALA A 129 -12.79 4.26 -7.82
N TRP A 130 -11.78 3.42 -8.03
CA TRP A 130 -11.82 2.02 -7.60
C TRP A 130 -11.89 1.88 -6.07
N PHE A 131 -11.11 2.65 -5.31
CA PHE A 131 -11.21 2.63 -3.85
C PHE A 131 -12.58 3.07 -3.34
N ASP A 132 -13.22 4.05 -3.97
CA ASP A 132 -14.57 4.46 -3.59
C ASP A 132 -15.58 3.33 -3.82
N ALA A 133 -15.46 2.58 -4.92
CA ALA A 133 -16.24 1.37 -5.15
C ALA A 133 -15.97 0.29 -4.09
N GLU A 134 -14.69 0.04 -3.74
CA GLU A 134 -14.32 -0.90 -2.66
C GLU A 134 -14.90 -0.50 -1.30
N ARG A 135 -14.94 0.82 -0.99
CA ARG A 135 -15.56 1.32 0.24
C ARG A 135 -17.05 1.04 0.23
N ALA A 136 -17.74 1.29 -0.89
CA ALA A 136 -19.17 1.03 -1.00
C ALA A 136 -19.51 -0.47 -0.86
N GLU A 137 -18.70 -1.37 -1.41
CA GLU A 137 -18.88 -2.82 -1.27
C GLU A 137 -18.67 -3.33 0.17
N ARG A 138 -17.84 -2.63 0.96
CA ARG A 138 -17.45 -3.05 2.32
C ARG A 138 -18.14 -2.30 3.44
N ALA A 139 -18.81 -1.19 3.13
CA ALA A 139 -19.69 -0.54 4.08
C ALA A 139 -20.69 -1.60 4.58
N PRO A 140 -20.83 -1.80 5.90
CA PRO A 140 -21.83 -2.74 6.39
C PRO A 140 -23.17 -2.32 5.81
N THR A 141 -23.84 -3.23 5.10
CA THR A 141 -25.27 -3.07 4.79
C THR A 141 -25.93 -2.76 6.12
N SER A 142 -26.37 -1.53 6.28
CA SER A 142 -27.04 -1.10 7.50
C SER A 142 -28.41 -1.78 7.47
N GLU A 143 -28.53 -2.90 8.18
CA GLU A 143 -29.81 -3.44 8.65
C GLU A 143 -30.26 -2.71 9.92
#